data_AF-A0A7R9T4N6-F1
#
_entry.id   AF-A0A7R9T4N6-F1
#
_cell.length_a   1.000
_cell.length_b   1.000
_cell.length_c   1.000
_cell.angle_alpha   90.00
_cell.angle_beta   90.00
_cell.angle_gamma   90.00
#
_symmetry.space_group_name_H-M   'P 1'
#
loop_
_entity.id
_entity.type
_entity.pdbx_description
1 polymer ?
#
loop_
_entity_poly.entity_id
_entity_poly.type
_entity_poly.pdbx_seq_one_letter_code
_entity_poly.pdbx_strand_id
1 'polypeptide(L)'
;RTRLSRASRRARRKKTFSDATFRRQTPPATMRATLTPARTGAAAASAARTPRRARAGTASVSAAGQRCAREGAQQRIGRVVRASAQATGSSSDTEGYVNFQSRDEVRSAALAAAELNVRVPANAEYQQTIRRSVTYAGTGLRSGEVELMRVRPAKAGEGRYFVKVPSGTINASDEELRDTIDYSDEEAEDMLLERVRMALSNNEEEKEKTRELAANARTALAAEIEAAGSYDANETRVRASYELANEDVRLSSELNGDFVVRGAEHLLSALEAMGIDNCRIELEGTGEVPIMDGSASSYAYDICCVGLTPARAVDGGEVPRMAWKITENVMVQEGDAFMMFNVDDVSKLTYGIDLSYKTTAIGKQWESWTPTEDAPYVFHISPARMFGTMNDFTAYYRAGYIRAGLEDCALIANGDQYWNAPLRVNNEPARHKILDLIGDLSLLAEPGMSGVPVGHVIAYKAGHKLHAKFIKALAKACKEQVKAEIWTNGFDA
;
A
#
# COMPACT_ATOMS: atom_id res chain seq x y z
N ARG A 1 -15.47 67.37 40.26
CA ARG A 1 -15.73 66.21 41.16
C ARG A 1 -15.13 64.99 40.46
N THR A 2 -14.17 64.22 40.97
CA THR A 2 -13.31 64.31 42.17
C THR A 2 -12.13 63.35 41.88
N ARG A 3 -10.86 63.82 41.81
CA ARG A 3 -9.73 63.42 42.71
C ARG A 3 -9.59 61.89 42.96
N LEU A 4 -8.43 61.23 42.86
CA LEU A 4 -7.01 61.66 42.95
C LEU A 4 -6.02 60.56 42.44
N SER A 5 -4.90 60.99 41.84
CA SER A 5 -3.47 60.55 41.98
C SER A 5 -3.08 59.09 42.37
N ARG A 6 -1.92 58.50 41.98
CA ARG A 6 -0.55 58.98 41.63
C ARG A 6 0.07 58.00 40.59
N ALA A 7 1.05 58.27 39.72
CA ALA A 7 2.08 59.30 39.53
C ALA A 7 3.46 59.11 40.24
N SER A 8 4.38 58.34 39.61
CA SER A 8 5.86 58.49 39.67
C SER A 8 6.55 57.58 38.63
N ARG A 9 7.06 58.01 37.46
CA ARG A 9 8.19 58.90 37.07
C ARG A 9 9.64 58.35 37.26
N ARG A 10 10.30 58.15 36.10
CA ARG A 10 11.72 58.44 35.73
C ARG A 10 12.89 57.61 36.31
N ALA A 11 13.64 56.95 35.40
CA ALA A 11 14.96 57.35 34.83
C ALA A 11 15.35 56.30 33.76
N ARG A 12 15.83 56.53 32.53
CA ARG A 12 16.65 57.54 31.81
C ARG A 12 18.17 57.50 32.05
N ARG A 13 18.87 56.62 31.32
CA ARG A 13 20.27 56.66 30.77
C ARG A 13 20.32 55.46 29.78
N LYS A 14 20.71 55.50 28.49
CA LYS A 14 21.63 56.33 27.67
C LYS A 14 23.10 56.28 28.10
N LYS A 15 23.86 55.36 27.47
CA LYS A 15 25.27 55.43 26.99
C LYS A 15 25.69 54.00 26.55
N THR A 16 26.54 53.67 25.58
CA THR A 16 27.12 54.24 24.33
C THR A 16 28.32 53.35 23.98
N PHE A 17 28.47 52.90 22.72
CA PHE A 17 29.74 52.41 22.11
C PHE A 17 30.42 51.18 22.77
N SER A 18 31.29 50.39 22.09
CA SER A 18 31.94 50.52 20.77
C SER A 18 32.16 49.16 20.08
N ASP A 19 32.59 49.22 18.82
CA ASP A 19 33.08 48.11 17.98
C ASP A 19 34.10 47.15 18.62
N ALA A 20 34.08 45.90 18.14
CA ALA A 20 35.29 45.11 17.92
C ALA A 20 35.10 44.11 16.76
N THR A 21 35.57 44.50 15.57
CA THR A 21 35.75 43.67 14.37
C THR A 21 36.36 42.29 14.65
N PHE A 22 35.79 41.22 14.08
CA PHE A 22 36.53 39.97 13.85
C PHE A 22 36.99 39.89 12.39
N ARG A 23 38.29 40.15 12.16
CA ARG A 23 38.90 40.22 10.83
C ARG A 23 39.58 38.90 10.50
N ARG A 24 39.41 38.40 9.28
CA ARG A 24 40.15 37.24 8.74
C ARG A 24 41.67 37.45 8.86
N GLN A 25 42.41 36.45 9.32
CA GLN A 25 43.79 36.21 8.90
C GLN A 25 44.08 34.70 8.76
N THR A 26 44.82 34.37 7.70
CA THR A 26 45.44 33.06 7.43
C THR A 26 46.83 32.97 8.06
N PRO A 27 47.35 31.75 8.27
CA PRO A 27 48.78 31.46 8.27
C PRO A 27 49.09 30.35 7.21
N PRO A 28 50.36 29.96 6.94
CA PRO A 28 50.98 30.33 5.65
C PRO A 28 51.40 29.12 4.78
N ALA A 29 51.95 29.42 3.59
CA ALA A 29 52.42 28.44 2.60
C ALA A 29 53.96 28.31 2.53
N THR A 30 54.43 27.40 1.67
CA THR A 30 55.83 27.01 1.32
C THR A 30 56.47 25.96 2.25
N MET A 31 57.25 24.98 1.78
CA MET A 31 57.95 24.82 0.49
C MET A 31 57.83 23.42 -0.18
N ARG A 32 58.00 23.45 -1.51
CA ARG A 32 58.33 22.41 -2.51
C ARG A 32 58.84 21.02 -2.05
N ALA A 33 58.35 19.99 -2.75
CA ALA A 33 59.22 19.03 -3.46
C ALA A 33 58.59 18.65 -4.82
N THR A 34 59.36 18.80 -5.90
CA THR A 34 59.01 18.41 -7.28
C THR A 34 59.43 16.97 -7.56
N LEU A 35 58.70 16.23 -8.41
CA LEU A 35 59.28 15.25 -9.34
C LEU A 35 58.29 14.75 -10.41
N THR A 36 58.64 14.99 -11.67
CA THR A 36 58.16 14.35 -12.91
C THR A 36 59.30 14.46 -13.94
N PRO A 37 59.30 13.73 -15.06
CA PRO A 37 58.68 12.42 -15.35
C PRO A 37 59.71 11.41 -15.91
N ALA A 38 59.27 10.19 -16.26
CA ALA A 38 60.02 9.32 -17.18
C ALA A 38 59.09 8.84 -18.32
N ARG A 39 59.47 9.18 -19.57
CA ARG A 39 58.84 8.67 -20.81
C ARG A 39 59.70 7.55 -21.39
N THR A 40 59.07 6.44 -21.75
CA THR A 40 59.39 5.53 -22.89
C THR A 40 58.30 4.45 -22.85
N GLY A 41 57.64 3.98 -23.90
CA GLY A 41 57.69 4.16 -25.35
C GLY A 41 56.78 3.03 -25.90
N ALA A 42 55.74 3.34 -26.67
CA ALA A 42 55.72 3.35 -28.14
C ALA A 42 55.50 1.95 -28.79
N ALA A 43 54.86 1.95 -29.98
CA ALA A 43 54.37 0.83 -30.79
C ALA A 43 53.07 0.15 -30.28
N ALA A 44 51.88 0.17 -30.92
CA ALA A 44 51.37 0.39 -32.30
C ALA A 44 50.99 -0.88 -33.07
N ALA A 45 49.88 -0.79 -33.84
CA ALA A 45 49.46 -1.70 -34.92
C ALA A 45 49.09 -3.15 -34.52
N SER A 46 48.29 -3.93 -35.27
CA SER A 46 47.34 -3.69 -36.39
C SER A 46 46.61 -5.02 -36.70
N ALA A 47 45.52 -4.96 -37.48
CA ALA A 47 44.86 -6.07 -38.20
C ALA A 47 44.29 -7.24 -37.36
N ALA A 48 42.98 -7.47 -37.33
CA ALA A 48 42.14 -7.94 -38.45
C ALA A 48 42.52 -9.31 -39.02
N ARG A 49 41.70 -10.34 -38.71
CA ARG A 49 41.27 -11.34 -39.70
C ARG A 49 40.10 -12.20 -39.22
N THR A 50 39.05 -12.26 -40.04
CA THR A 50 38.11 -13.38 -40.11
C THR A 50 38.79 -14.59 -40.75
N PRO A 51 38.16 -15.77 -40.65
CA PRO A 51 37.81 -16.45 -41.90
C PRO A 51 36.31 -16.78 -42.04
N ARG A 52 35.94 -17.16 -43.26
CA ARG A 52 34.58 -17.37 -43.80
C ARG A 52 34.32 -18.85 -44.07
N ARG A 53 33.03 -19.28 -43.93
CA ARG A 53 32.37 -20.40 -44.68
C ARG A 53 33.01 -21.81 -44.49
N ALA A 54 32.38 -22.96 -44.75
CA ALA A 54 31.03 -23.37 -45.21
C ALA A 54 30.63 -24.65 -44.41
N ARG A 55 29.58 -25.46 -44.68
CA ARG A 55 28.49 -25.53 -45.69
C ARG A 55 27.31 -26.32 -45.08
N ALA A 56 26.15 -26.33 -45.73
CA ALA A 56 25.08 -27.30 -45.44
C ALA A 56 25.40 -28.70 -46.01
N GLY A 57 24.82 -29.75 -45.42
CA GLY A 57 24.88 -31.14 -45.89
C GLY A 57 23.79 -32.00 -45.24
N THR A 58 22.91 -32.56 -46.08
CA THR A 58 21.72 -33.35 -45.69
C THR A 58 21.97 -34.87 -45.72
N ALA A 59 21.11 -35.61 -45.02
CA ALA A 59 20.77 -37.04 -45.24
C ALA A 59 21.82 -38.11 -44.84
N SER A 60 21.48 -39.40 -44.69
CA SER A 60 20.37 -40.06 -43.94
C SER A 60 20.50 -41.61 -43.97
N VAL A 61 19.91 -42.30 -43.00
CA VAL A 61 19.47 -43.73 -42.98
C VAL A 61 20.52 -44.88 -42.95
N SER A 62 20.29 -45.78 -41.97
CA SER A 62 20.28 -47.28 -42.02
C SER A 62 21.10 -47.90 -40.88
N ALA A 63 20.76 -49.04 -40.24
CA ALA A 63 19.50 -49.77 -39.99
C ALA A 63 19.77 -50.72 -38.78
N ALA A 64 18.90 -51.54 -38.16
CA ALA A 64 17.49 -51.96 -38.33
C ALA A 64 16.98 -52.43 -36.93
N GLY A 65 15.72 -52.79 -36.65
CA GLY A 65 14.46 -52.73 -37.42
C GLY A 65 13.39 -53.68 -36.86
N GLN A 66 12.13 -53.52 -37.33
CA GLN A 66 11.02 -54.51 -37.31
C GLN A 66 10.34 -54.80 -35.94
N ARG A 67 9.00 -55.00 -35.85
CA ARG A 67 7.89 -54.88 -36.82
C ARG A 67 6.51 -54.84 -36.10
N CYS A 68 5.52 -54.12 -36.69
CA CYS A 68 4.06 -54.40 -36.77
C CYS A 68 3.20 -54.82 -35.53
N ALA A 69 1.90 -54.50 -35.42
CA ALA A 69 1.01 -53.63 -36.21
C ALA A 69 -0.40 -53.40 -35.55
N ARG A 70 -1.02 -52.26 -35.93
CA ARG A 70 -2.46 -52.00 -36.26
C ARG A 70 -3.62 -52.22 -35.26
N GLU A 71 -4.51 -51.21 -35.28
CA GLU A 71 -6.00 -51.25 -35.20
C GLU A 71 -6.64 -51.85 -33.93
N GLY A 72 -7.79 -51.39 -33.39
CA GLY A 72 -8.68 -50.27 -33.70
C GLY A 72 -10.04 -50.44 -32.98
N ALA A 73 -10.66 -49.33 -32.54
CA ALA A 73 -12.07 -49.17 -32.14
C ALA A 73 -12.68 -49.91 -30.91
N GLN A 74 -13.34 -49.10 -30.07
CA GLN A 74 -14.69 -49.28 -29.47
C GLN A 74 -15.03 -50.41 -28.45
N GLN A 75 -15.37 -49.93 -27.24
CA GLN A 75 -16.57 -50.23 -26.44
C GLN A 75 -16.78 -51.57 -25.68
N ARG A 76 -17.19 -51.35 -24.40
CA ARG A 76 -18.19 -52.07 -23.57
C ARG A 76 -17.75 -53.19 -22.59
N ILE A 77 -17.95 -52.83 -21.31
CA ILE A 77 -18.68 -53.58 -20.26
C ILE A 77 -18.05 -54.90 -19.74
N GLY A 78 -17.68 -54.88 -18.44
CA GLY A 78 -18.25 -55.88 -17.52
C GLY A 78 -17.35 -56.55 -16.49
N ARG A 79 -17.73 -56.34 -15.21
CA ARG A 79 -17.72 -57.33 -14.11
C ARG A 79 -16.44 -57.58 -13.29
N VAL A 80 -16.29 -56.74 -12.27
CA VAL A 80 -16.10 -57.09 -10.84
C VAL A 80 -15.69 -58.54 -10.51
N VAL A 81 -14.54 -58.68 -9.84
CA VAL A 81 -14.30 -59.69 -8.79
C VAL A 81 -14.01 -58.93 -7.49
N ARG A 82 -14.49 -59.43 -6.35
CA ARG A 82 -14.52 -58.75 -5.04
C ARG A 82 -13.85 -59.61 -3.95
N ALA A 83 -13.46 -58.93 -2.85
CA ALA A 83 -12.85 -59.44 -1.61
C ALA A 83 -11.38 -59.89 -1.72
N SER A 84 -10.47 -59.56 -0.78
CA SER A 84 -10.59 -58.96 0.58
C SER A 84 -9.46 -57.90 0.78
N ALA A 85 -9.64 -56.70 1.38
CA ALA A 85 -10.02 -56.36 2.76
C ALA A 85 -9.07 -57.00 3.80
N GLN A 86 -8.34 -56.31 4.69
CA GLN A 86 -8.34 -54.94 5.27
C GLN A 86 -6.87 -54.53 5.63
N ALA A 87 -6.51 -53.35 6.14
CA ALA A 87 -6.92 -51.95 5.92
C ALA A 87 -6.01 -51.02 6.79
N THR A 88 -5.45 -49.96 6.19
CA THR A 88 -5.00 -48.68 6.78
C THR A 88 -4.51 -47.85 5.59
N GLY A 89 -5.00 -46.66 5.26
CA GLY A 89 -5.89 -45.77 5.98
C GLY A 89 -5.66 -44.35 5.46
N SER A 90 -6.05 -44.10 4.22
CA SER A 90 -6.05 -42.77 3.59
C SER A 90 -7.39 -42.57 2.90
N SER A 91 -8.21 -41.67 3.44
CA SER A 91 -9.29 -41.04 2.66
C SER A 91 -8.69 -40.38 1.43
N SER A 92 -9.41 -40.37 0.31
CA SER A 92 -9.07 -39.46 -0.78
C SER A 92 -9.51 -38.07 -0.36
N ASP A 93 -8.56 -37.23 0.09
CA ASP A 93 -8.81 -35.90 0.68
C ASP A 93 -9.32 -34.83 -0.33
N THR A 94 -9.93 -35.27 -1.44
CA THR A 94 -10.58 -34.45 -2.47
C THR A 94 -11.94 -35.03 -2.90
N GLU A 95 -12.56 -35.90 -2.10
CA GLU A 95 -13.82 -36.58 -2.43
C GLU A 95 -14.97 -35.56 -2.60
N GLY A 96 -15.33 -35.27 -3.87
CA GLY A 96 -16.29 -34.23 -4.27
C GLY A 96 -15.70 -33.14 -5.18
N TYR A 97 -14.38 -32.97 -5.18
CA TYR A 97 -13.66 -31.89 -5.86
C TYR A 97 -12.87 -32.40 -7.08
N VAL A 98 -13.60 -32.78 -8.14
CA VAL A 98 -13.09 -33.51 -9.32
C VAL A 98 -11.97 -32.79 -10.10
N ASN A 99 -11.81 -31.47 -9.90
CA ASN A 99 -10.83 -30.64 -10.61
C ASN A 99 -9.58 -30.32 -9.78
N PHE A 100 -9.50 -30.74 -8.52
CA PHE A 100 -8.42 -30.40 -7.60
C PHE A 100 -7.65 -31.64 -7.13
N GLN A 101 -6.33 -31.54 -7.07
CA GLN A 101 -5.40 -32.64 -6.81
C GLN A 101 -5.03 -32.77 -5.32
N SER A 102 -5.27 -31.74 -4.50
CA SER A 102 -5.03 -31.75 -3.05
C SER A 102 -5.91 -30.74 -2.29
N ARG A 103 -6.02 -30.89 -0.96
CA ARG A 103 -6.62 -29.84 -0.10
C ARG A 103 -5.88 -28.52 -0.18
N ASP A 104 -4.57 -28.50 -0.42
CA ASP A 104 -3.83 -27.23 -0.58
C ASP A 104 -4.25 -26.49 -1.85
N GLU A 105 -4.56 -27.20 -2.94
CA GLU A 105 -5.08 -26.61 -4.17
C GLU A 105 -6.52 -26.10 -3.99
N VAL A 106 -7.34 -26.86 -3.23
CA VAL A 106 -8.68 -26.43 -2.79
C VAL A 106 -8.61 -25.21 -1.88
N ARG A 107 -7.74 -25.18 -0.87
CA ARG A 107 -7.52 -24.04 0.05
C ARG A 107 -7.00 -22.83 -0.70
N SER A 108 -6.11 -23.01 -1.68
CA SER A 108 -5.62 -21.92 -2.53
C SER A 108 -6.73 -21.35 -3.42
N ALA A 109 -7.58 -22.20 -4.00
CA ALA A 109 -8.75 -21.77 -4.78
C ALA A 109 -9.86 -21.16 -3.91
N ALA A 110 -10.01 -21.63 -2.66
CA ALA A 110 -10.91 -21.10 -1.66
C ALA A 110 -10.46 -19.72 -1.18
N LEU A 111 -9.16 -19.51 -0.92
CA LEU A 111 -8.57 -18.19 -0.64
C LEU A 111 -8.73 -17.26 -1.85
N ALA A 112 -8.45 -17.73 -3.06
CA ALA A 112 -8.74 -16.99 -4.30
C ALA A 112 -10.25 -16.73 -4.52
N ALA A 113 -11.14 -17.42 -3.80
CA ALA A 113 -12.58 -17.13 -3.76
C ALA A 113 -13.02 -16.31 -2.54
N ALA A 114 -12.21 -16.24 -1.48
CA ALA A 114 -12.32 -15.23 -0.44
C ALA A 114 -12.05 -13.86 -1.08
N GLU A 115 -11.04 -13.79 -1.94
CA GLU A 115 -10.77 -12.68 -2.83
C GLU A 115 -12.00 -12.35 -3.70
N LEU A 116 -12.66 -13.32 -4.34
CA LEU A 116 -13.92 -13.10 -5.08
C LEU A 116 -15.09 -12.57 -4.24
N ASN A 117 -15.04 -12.67 -2.91
CA ASN A 117 -16.09 -12.17 -2.00
C ASN A 117 -15.86 -10.74 -1.50
N VAL A 118 -14.63 -10.26 -1.61
CA VAL A 118 -14.26 -8.88 -1.30
C VAL A 118 -14.77 -8.00 -2.44
N ARG A 119 -16.02 -7.54 -2.33
CA ARG A 119 -16.61 -6.59 -3.27
C ARG A 119 -15.88 -5.25 -3.17
N VAL A 120 -14.90 -5.07 -4.04
CA VAL A 120 -14.25 -3.79 -4.30
C VAL A 120 -15.33 -2.76 -4.66
N PRO A 121 -15.54 -1.72 -3.85
CA PRO A 121 -16.55 -0.71 -4.14
C PRO A 121 -16.19 0.02 -5.44
N ALA A 122 -17.14 0.12 -6.37
CA ALA A 122 -16.89 0.79 -7.65
C ALA A 122 -16.60 2.28 -7.46
N ASN A 123 -15.70 2.82 -8.29
CA ASN A 123 -15.50 4.26 -8.37
C ASN A 123 -16.82 4.96 -8.73
N ALA A 124 -17.19 5.96 -7.94
CA ALA A 124 -18.40 6.72 -8.14
C ALA A 124 -18.08 8.11 -8.69
N GLU A 125 -18.98 8.66 -9.52
CA GLU A 125 -18.89 10.02 -10.06
C GLU A 125 -18.83 11.10 -8.95
N TYR A 126 -19.31 10.77 -7.75
CA TYR A 126 -19.41 11.66 -6.60
C TYR A 126 -18.46 11.25 -5.48
N GLN A 127 -18.05 12.23 -4.69
CA GLN A 127 -17.20 12.01 -3.52
C GLN A 127 -17.78 10.94 -2.60
N GLN A 128 -16.94 10.02 -2.13
CA GLN A 128 -17.38 8.94 -1.25
C GLN A 128 -16.94 9.13 0.20
N THR A 129 -17.64 8.44 1.07
CA THR A 129 -17.27 8.21 2.47
C THR A 129 -17.53 6.75 2.83
N ILE A 130 -16.94 6.29 3.94
CA ILE A 130 -17.23 4.95 4.48
C ILE A 130 -18.69 4.88 4.95
N ARG A 131 -19.37 3.75 4.74
CA ARG A 131 -20.81 3.62 5.02
C ARG A 131 -21.17 3.65 6.51
N ARG A 132 -20.35 3.00 7.34
CA ARG A 132 -20.45 2.99 8.80
C ARG A 132 -19.05 3.00 9.40
N SER A 133 -18.96 3.32 10.68
CA SER A 133 -17.67 3.34 11.37
C SER A 133 -16.99 1.97 11.38
N VAL A 134 -15.66 1.98 11.30
CA VAL A 134 -14.80 0.82 11.58
C VAL A 134 -13.81 1.20 12.66
N THR A 135 -13.72 0.36 13.69
CA THR A 135 -12.76 0.46 14.78
C THR A 135 -11.62 -0.52 14.55
N TYR A 136 -10.40 -0.07 14.82
CA TYR A 136 -9.17 -0.86 14.78
C TYR A 136 -8.45 -0.72 16.11
N ALA A 137 -7.84 -1.81 16.56
CA ALA A 137 -6.90 -1.82 17.66
C ALA A 137 -5.62 -2.51 17.18
N GLY A 138 -4.48 -2.08 17.72
CA GLY A 138 -3.20 -2.72 17.45
C GLY A 138 -2.07 -1.98 18.12
N THR A 139 -0.84 -2.42 17.86
CA THR A 139 0.35 -1.76 18.42
C THR A 139 0.83 -0.66 17.47
N GLY A 140 1.23 0.50 17.99
CA GLY A 140 1.98 1.50 17.21
C GLY A 140 3.42 1.04 16.99
N LEU A 141 3.92 1.03 15.75
CA LEU A 141 5.25 0.52 15.41
C LEU A 141 6.38 1.22 16.18
N ARG A 142 6.33 2.55 16.24
CA ARG A 142 7.29 3.39 16.96
C ARG A 142 6.94 3.52 18.43
N SER A 143 5.65 3.55 18.78
CA SER A 143 5.20 3.70 20.16
C SER A 143 5.48 2.45 21.01
N GLY A 144 5.24 1.26 20.45
CA GLY A 144 5.19 -0.01 21.19
C GLY A 144 3.97 -0.11 22.13
N GLU A 145 3.08 0.88 22.09
CA GLU A 145 1.88 0.99 22.90
C GLU A 145 0.66 0.50 22.09
N VAL A 146 -0.43 0.16 22.78
CA VAL A 146 -1.73 -0.06 22.13
C VAL A 146 -2.28 1.28 21.67
N GLU A 147 -2.59 1.38 20.38
CA GLU A 147 -3.28 2.50 19.76
C GLU A 147 -4.67 2.02 19.34
N LEU A 148 -5.71 2.82 19.61
CA LEU A 148 -7.06 2.59 19.09
C LEU A 148 -7.38 3.64 18.04
N MET A 149 -8.02 3.21 16.96
CA MET A 149 -8.39 4.08 15.85
C MET A 149 -9.83 3.80 15.40
N ARG A 150 -10.59 4.84 15.07
CA ARG A 150 -11.93 4.67 14.49
C ARG A 150 -12.12 5.58 13.28
N VAL A 151 -12.33 4.96 12.12
CA VAL A 151 -12.63 5.65 10.86
C VAL A 151 -14.14 5.84 10.78
N ARG A 152 -14.62 7.08 10.68
CA ARG A 152 -16.03 7.46 10.69
C ARG A 152 -16.46 8.15 9.38
N PRO A 153 -17.74 8.06 8.98
CA PRO A 153 -18.25 8.79 7.82
C PRO A 153 -18.06 10.30 7.94
N ALA A 154 -17.82 11.03 6.84
CA ALA A 154 -17.67 12.48 6.84
C ALA A 154 -18.47 13.13 5.70
N LYS A 155 -18.71 14.43 5.79
CA LYS A 155 -19.47 15.18 4.77
C LYS A 155 -18.61 15.48 3.55
N ALA A 156 -19.24 15.72 2.42
CA ALA A 156 -18.54 16.12 1.20
C ALA A 156 -17.78 17.44 1.43
N GLY A 157 -16.54 17.50 0.95
CA GLY A 157 -15.64 18.64 1.15
C GLY A 157 -15.01 18.75 2.55
N GLU A 158 -15.14 17.75 3.44
CA GLU A 158 -14.32 17.70 4.65
C GLU A 158 -12.95 17.04 4.42
N GLY A 159 -12.84 16.16 3.43
CA GLY A 159 -11.64 15.39 3.13
C GLY A 159 -11.32 14.34 4.20
N ARG A 160 -10.07 13.87 4.18
CA ARG A 160 -9.52 12.96 5.20
C ARG A 160 -8.82 13.78 6.29
N TYR A 161 -9.24 13.60 7.54
CA TYR A 161 -8.63 14.31 8.68
C TYR A 161 -8.58 13.45 9.93
N PHE A 162 -7.50 13.62 10.68
CA PHE A 162 -7.27 12.98 11.97
C PHE A 162 -7.74 13.89 13.10
N VAL A 163 -8.28 13.29 14.15
CA VAL A 163 -8.65 13.95 15.41
C VAL A 163 -8.15 13.11 16.57
N LYS A 164 -7.57 13.75 17.58
CA LYS A 164 -7.15 13.06 18.80
C LYS A 164 -8.28 13.06 19.82
N VAL A 165 -8.73 11.89 20.23
CA VAL A 165 -9.83 11.74 21.20
C VAL A 165 -9.31 11.35 22.59
N PRO A 166 -10.03 11.69 23.68
CA PRO A 166 -9.68 11.27 25.03
C PRO A 166 -9.70 9.75 25.20
N SER A 167 -8.91 9.21 26.13
CA SER A 167 -8.94 7.78 26.48
C SER A 167 -10.33 7.32 26.95
N GLY A 168 -10.79 6.17 26.47
CA GLY A 168 -12.14 5.64 26.68
C GLY A 168 -13.22 6.21 25.76
N THR A 169 -12.86 6.85 24.64
CA THR A 169 -13.82 7.35 23.64
C THR A 169 -14.09 6.34 22.52
N ILE A 170 -13.06 5.55 22.20
CA ILE A 170 -13.17 4.40 21.31
C ILE A 170 -13.50 3.19 22.19
N ASN A 171 -14.80 2.98 22.42
CA ASN A 171 -15.26 1.69 22.93
C ASN A 171 -14.78 0.60 21.97
N ALA A 172 -14.05 -0.33 22.56
CA ALA A 172 -13.52 -1.52 21.93
C ALA A 172 -13.83 -2.63 22.94
N SER A 173 -15.05 -3.20 22.85
CA SER A 173 -15.36 -4.44 23.55
C SER A 173 -14.62 -5.59 22.86
N ASP A 174 -14.38 -6.70 23.55
CA ASP A 174 -13.73 -7.88 22.96
C ASP A 174 -14.51 -8.47 21.76
N GLU A 175 -15.78 -8.10 21.58
CA GLU A 175 -16.63 -8.44 20.42
C GLU A 175 -16.51 -7.45 19.25
N GLU A 176 -16.06 -6.21 19.50
CA GLU A 176 -15.78 -5.18 18.47
C GLU A 176 -14.28 -5.08 18.13
N LEU A 177 -13.41 -5.60 19.01
CA LEU A 177 -11.98 -5.76 18.82
C LEU A 177 -11.70 -6.90 17.83
N ARG A 178 -11.44 -6.54 16.57
CA ARG A 178 -10.90 -7.47 15.57
C ARG A 178 -9.40 -7.69 15.80
N ASP A 179 -9.07 -8.50 16.80
CA ASP A 179 -7.79 -9.22 16.78
C ASP A 179 -7.74 -10.15 15.55
N THR A 180 -6.53 -10.53 15.16
CA THR A 180 -6.23 -11.17 13.86
C THR A 180 -7.02 -12.44 13.58
N ILE A 181 -8.02 -12.33 12.70
CA ILE A 181 -8.66 -13.40 11.90
C ILE A 181 -8.74 -14.76 12.61
N ASP A 182 -9.62 -14.87 13.60
CA ASP A 182 -9.96 -16.16 14.24
C ASP A 182 -11.33 -16.67 13.71
N TYR A 183 -11.40 -16.88 12.38
CA TYR A 183 -12.33 -17.86 11.84
C TYR A 183 -11.69 -19.22 12.03
N SER A 184 -12.44 -20.21 12.53
CA SER A 184 -11.92 -21.59 12.51
C SER A 184 -11.61 -21.98 11.06
N ASP A 185 -10.47 -22.64 10.83
CA ASP A 185 -10.02 -23.00 9.48
C ASP A 185 -11.12 -23.76 8.71
N GLU A 186 -11.93 -24.59 9.40
CA GLU A 186 -13.06 -25.33 8.83
C GLU A 186 -14.25 -24.43 8.43
N GLU A 187 -14.67 -23.46 9.26
CA GLU A 187 -15.79 -22.57 8.92
C GLU A 187 -15.45 -21.59 7.79
N ALA A 188 -14.19 -21.12 7.74
CA ALA A 188 -13.69 -20.37 6.59
C ALA A 188 -13.64 -21.25 5.33
N GLU A 189 -13.10 -22.47 5.43
CA GLU A 189 -13.00 -23.39 4.30
C GLU A 189 -14.38 -23.74 3.72
N ASP A 190 -15.39 -24.05 4.55
CA ASP A 190 -16.75 -24.37 4.09
C ASP A 190 -17.46 -23.18 3.42
N MET A 191 -17.39 -21.97 4.00
CA MET A 191 -17.99 -20.77 3.41
C MET A 191 -17.36 -20.38 2.06
N LEU A 192 -16.09 -20.71 1.87
CA LEU A 192 -15.36 -20.44 0.63
C LEU A 192 -15.61 -21.53 -0.42
N LEU A 193 -15.67 -22.79 0.01
CA LEU A 193 -15.99 -23.95 -0.84
C LEU A 193 -17.38 -23.86 -1.47
N GLU A 194 -18.40 -23.45 -0.71
CA GLU A 194 -19.74 -23.23 -1.27
C GLU A 194 -19.69 -22.18 -2.39
N ARG A 195 -18.94 -21.10 -2.18
CA ARG A 195 -18.90 -19.97 -3.11
C ARG A 195 -18.06 -20.21 -4.35
N VAL A 196 -16.98 -20.99 -4.26
CA VAL A 196 -16.28 -21.56 -5.45
C VAL A 196 -17.26 -22.37 -6.28
N ARG A 197 -18.04 -23.25 -5.62
CA ARG A 197 -19.04 -24.11 -6.28
C ARG A 197 -20.15 -23.30 -6.95
N MET A 198 -20.57 -22.18 -6.36
CA MET A 198 -21.54 -21.25 -6.96
C MET A 198 -20.98 -20.45 -8.14
N ALA A 199 -19.73 -19.95 -8.04
CA ALA A 199 -19.09 -19.19 -9.11
C ALA A 199 -18.87 -20.02 -10.39
N LEU A 200 -18.71 -21.33 -10.23
CA LEU A 200 -18.59 -22.31 -11.32
C LEU A 200 -19.94 -22.93 -11.74
N SER A 201 -21.06 -22.51 -11.13
CA SER A 201 -22.40 -23.02 -11.45
C SER A 201 -22.98 -22.37 -12.71
N ASN A 202 -23.32 -23.21 -13.69
CA ASN A 202 -24.06 -22.79 -14.88
C ASN A 202 -25.60 -22.82 -14.68
N ASN A 203 -26.08 -22.93 -13.44
CA ASN A 203 -27.51 -22.97 -13.13
C ASN A 203 -28.09 -21.55 -12.98
N GLU A 204 -28.87 -21.09 -13.97
CA GLU A 204 -29.50 -19.75 -13.94
C GLU A 204 -30.48 -19.57 -12.76
N GLU A 205 -31.10 -20.64 -12.26
CA GLU A 205 -32.00 -20.56 -11.09
C GLU A 205 -31.23 -20.23 -9.80
N GLU A 206 -30.03 -20.81 -9.63
CA GLU A 206 -29.13 -20.47 -8.52
C GLU A 206 -28.56 -19.05 -8.66
N LYS A 207 -28.23 -18.61 -9.88
CA LYS A 207 -27.77 -17.24 -10.14
C LYS A 207 -28.85 -16.21 -9.80
N GLU A 208 -30.10 -16.45 -10.18
CA GLU A 208 -31.20 -15.52 -9.87
C GLU A 208 -31.48 -15.46 -8.36
N LYS A 209 -31.49 -16.61 -7.68
CA LYS A 209 -31.60 -16.68 -6.22
C LYS A 209 -30.45 -15.96 -5.52
N THR A 210 -29.25 -15.99 -6.10
CA THR A 210 -28.07 -15.25 -5.64
C THR A 210 -28.21 -13.74 -5.89
N ARG A 211 -28.78 -13.31 -7.02
CA ARG A 211 -29.11 -11.90 -7.28
C ARG A 211 -30.13 -11.36 -6.28
N GLU A 212 -31.15 -12.15 -5.96
CA GLU A 212 -32.18 -11.81 -4.96
C GLU A 212 -31.58 -11.72 -3.55
N LEU A 213 -30.79 -12.72 -3.12
CA LEU A 213 -30.02 -12.66 -1.87
C LEU A 213 -29.10 -11.43 -1.82
N ALA A 214 -28.41 -11.12 -2.91
CA ALA A 214 -27.58 -9.92 -3.00
C ALA A 214 -28.40 -8.61 -3.01
N ALA A 215 -29.63 -8.60 -3.52
CA ALA A 215 -30.55 -7.46 -3.46
C ALA A 215 -31.07 -7.24 -2.02
N ASN A 216 -31.42 -8.32 -1.33
CA ASN A 216 -31.83 -8.29 0.08
C ASN A 216 -30.67 -7.86 0.99
N ALA A 217 -29.46 -8.38 0.76
CA ALA A 217 -28.25 -7.95 1.46
C ALA A 217 -27.92 -6.47 1.20
N ARG A 218 -28.02 -5.99 -0.06
CA ARG A 218 -27.88 -4.56 -0.38
C ARG A 218 -28.91 -3.69 0.33
N THR A 219 -30.16 -4.15 0.44
CA THR A 219 -31.24 -3.43 1.13
C THR A 219 -30.99 -3.37 2.64
N ALA A 220 -30.52 -4.46 3.26
CA ALA A 220 -30.12 -4.47 4.67
C ALA A 220 -28.92 -3.54 4.93
N LEU A 221 -27.85 -3.65 4.13
CA LEU A 221 -26.68 -2.77 4.20
C LEU A 221 -27.03 -1.29 4.00
N ALA A 222 -28.03 -0.97 3.17
CA ALA A 222 -28.51 0.40 2.98
C ALA A 222 -29.29 0.95 4.19
N ALA A 223 -29.81 0.08 5.07
CA ALA A 223 -30.43 0.50 6.34
C ALA A 223 -29.38 0.78 7.44
N GLU A 224 -28.15 0.32 7.27
CA GLU A 224 -27.03 0.49 8.22
C GLU A 224 -26.13 1.72 7.91
N ILE A 225 -26.55 2.63 7.03
CA ILE A 225 -25.78 3.83 6.70
C ILE A 225 -25.71 4.74 7.94
N GLU A 226 -24.51 4.88 8.51
CA GLU A 226 -24.26 5.81 9.61
C GLU A 226 -24.13 7.23 9.05
N ALA A 227 -24.90 8.17 9.60
CA ALA A 227 -24.81 9.57 9.21
C ALA A 227 -23.47 10.19 9.65
N ALA A 228 -22.86 10.99 8.78
CA ALA A 228 -21.75 11.86 9.16
C ALA A 228 -22.19 12.78 10.31
N GLY A 229 -21.48 12.68 11.44
CA GLY A 229 -21.91 13.27 12.71
C GLY A 229 -21.91 14.80 12.72
N SER A 230 -22.60 15.39 13.71
CA SER A 230 -22.39 16.78 14.10
C SER A 230 -21.12 16.88 14.93
N TYR A 231 -19.96 16.87 14.27
CA TYR A 231 -18.66 16.98 14.92
C TYR A 231 -18.47 18.36 15.58
N ASP A 232 -17.70 18.43 16.67
CA ASP A 232 -17.45 19.69 17.38
C ASP A 232 -16.63 20.61 16.47
N ALA A 233 -17.18 21.81 16.22
CA ALA A 233 -16.53 22.84 15.41
C ALA A 233 -15.21 23.36 16.03
N ASN A 234 -14.94 23.05 17.30
CA ASN A 234 -13.71 23.38 18.02
C ASN A 234 -12.77 22.17 18.19
N GLU A 235 -13.07 21.00 17.62
CA GLU A 235 -12.18 19.84 17.73
C GLU A 235 -10.84 20.11 17.00
N THR A 236 -9.74 19.69 17.61
CA THR A 236 -8.41 19.81 17.01
C THR A 236 -8.27 18.83 15.85
N ARG A 237 -8.18 19.34 14.62
CA ARG A 237 -8.11 18.55 13.37
C ARG A 237 -6.71 18.65 12.73
N VAL A 238 -6.12 17.50 12.42
CA VAL A 238 -4.92 17.39 11.57
C VAL A 238 -5.37 16.85 10.22
N ARG A 239 -5.47 17.72 9.21
CA ARG A 239 -5.84 17.31 7.84
C ARG A 239 -4.74 16.42 7.24
N ALA A 240 -5.13 15.38 6.51
CA ALA A 240 -4.21 14.60 5.67
C ALA A 240 -3.78 15.47 4.46
N SER A 241 -2.78 16.33 4.65
CA SER A 241 -2.31 17.33 3.68
C SER A 241 -0.79 17.32 3.57
N TYR A 242 -0.28 17.48 2.35
CA TYR A 242 1.14 17.61 2.02
C TYR A 242 1.81 18.80 2.73
N GLU A 243 1.04 19.81 3.13
CA GLU A 243 1.53 20.97 3.88
C GLU A 243 2.07 20.57 5.27
N LEU A 244 1.43 19.59 5.91
CA LEU A 244 1.80 19.10 7.23
C LEU A 244 2.83 17.95 7.18
N ALA A 245 3.12 17.41 5.99
CA ALA A 245 4.04 16.29 5.82
C ALA A 245 5.48 16.65 6.23
N ASN A 246 6.05 15.86 7.15
CA ASN A 246 7.41 16.04 7.64
C ASN A 246 8.45 15.52 6.62
N GLU A 247 9.44 16.35 6.27
CA GLU A 247 10.53 16.00 5.34
C GLU A 247 11.78 15.39 6.03
N ASP A 248 11.82 15.35 7.37
CA ASP A 248 12.92 14.74 8.14
C ASP A 248 12.47 13.47 8.87
N VAL A 249 11.91 12.54 8.08
CA VAL A 249 11.47 11.21 8.53
C VAL A 249 12.44 10.12 8.07
N ARG A 250 12.47 8.98 8.80
CA ARG A 250 13.38 7.85 8.54
C ARG A 250 12.72 6.49 8.35
N LEU A 251 11.58 6.26 9.00
CA LEU A 251 10.93 4.95 9.06
C LEU A 251 9.56 5.00 8.36
N SER A 252 8.71 5.91 8.83
CA SER A 252 7.30 6.05 8.48
C SER A 252 6.99 7.49 8.07
N SER A 253 5.84 7.72 7.46
CA SER A 253 5.32 9.09 7.29
C SER A 253 4.86 9.70 8.62
N GLU A 254 4.87 11.03 8.66
CA GLU A 254 4.54 11.83 9.84
C GLU A 254 3.93 13.18 9.42
N LEU A 255 2.79 13.53 10.02
CA LEU A 255 2.10 14.82 9.81
C LEU A 255 2.23 15.67 11.07
N ASN A 256 2.79 16.87 10.93
CA ASN A 256 3.03 17.82 12.02
C ASN A 256 2.00 18.96 11.98
N GLY A 257 0.82 18.73 12.55
CA GLY A 257 -0.17 19.76 12.85
C GLY A 257 -0.21 20.11 14.34
N ASP A 258 -1.38 20.46 14.85
CA ASP A 258 -1.62 20.74 16.28
C ASP A 258 -1.29 19.53 17.19
N PHE A 259 -1.39 18.33 16.65
CA PHE A 259 -0.74 17.13 17.18
C PHE A 259 -0.01 16.40 16.05
N VAL A 260 0.87 15.45 16.40
CA VAL A 260 1.63 14.68 15.43
C VAL A 260 0.93 13.35 15.15
N VAL A 261 0.67 13.08 13.87
CA VAL A 261 0.18 11.78 13.37
C VAL A 261 1.34 10.99 12.78
N ARG A 262 1.42 9.68 13.05
CA ARG A 262 2.52 8.79 12.60
C ARG A 262 1.99 7.50 11.99
N GLY A 263 2.71 6.95 11.00
CA GLY A 263 2.38 5.63 10.43
C GLY A 263 1.10 5.60 9.59
N ALA A 264 0.63 6.77 9.15
CA ALA A 264 -0.64 6.91 8.45
C ALA A 264 -0.62 6.38 7.00
N GLU A 265 0.55 6.14 6.42
CA GLU A 265 0.75 5.76 5.02
C GLU A 265 -0.06 4.52 4.61
N HIS A 266 -0.09 3.44 5.40
CA HIS A 266 -0.84 2.22 5.02
C HIS A 266 -2.35 2.45 5.03
N LEU A 267 -2.85 3.14 6.06
CA LEU A 267 -4.26 3.54 6.17
C LEU A 267 -4.64 4.46 5.02
N LEU A 268 -3.86 5.51 4.78
CA LEU A 268 -4.11 6.47 3.71
C LEU A 268 -4.04 5.81 2.32
N SER A 269 -3.16 4.82 2.15
CA SER A 269 -3.07 4.00 0.94
C SER A 269 -4.36 3.21 0.71
N ALA A 270 -4.89 2.55 1.74
CA ALA A 270 -6.19 1.89 1.67
C ALA A 270 -7.34 2.88 1.43
N LEU A 271 -7.39 4.00 2.16
CA LEU A 271 -8.46 5.00 1.99
C LEU A 271 -8.47 5.59 0.57
N GLU A 272 -7.32 5.97 0.02
CA GLU A 272 -7.21 6.45 -1.36
C GLU A 272 -7.59 5.37 -2.37
N ALA A 273 -6.99 4.18 -2.26
CA ALA A 273 -7.14 3.14 -3.27
C ALA A 273 -8.51 2.45 -3.26
N MET A 274 -9.17 2.45 -2.10
CA MET A 274 -10.55 1.99 -1.94
C MET A 274 -11.59 3.12 -2.12
N GLY A 275 -11.17 4.31 -2.59
CA GLY A 275 -12.08 5.36 -3.04
C GLY A 275 -12.65 6.29 -1.95
N ILE A 276 -12.14 6.28 -0.72
CA ILE A 276 -12.61 7.16 0.37
C ILE A 276 -11.96 8.55 0.28
N ASP A 277 -12.76 9.53 -0.13
CA ASP A 277 -12.36 10.94 -0.22
C ASP A 277 -12.60 11.70 1.09
N ASN A 278 -13.68 11.37 1.81
CA ASN A 278 -14.07 12.02 3.06
C ASN A 278 -14.16 11.00 4.18
N CYS A 279 -13.38 11.17 5.26
CA CYS A 279 -13.58 10.45 6.52
C CYS A 279 -12.94 11.19 7.71
N ARG A 280 -13.52 11.00 8.89
CA ARG A 280 -12.96 11.46 10.17
C ARG A 280 -12.27 10.29 10.84
N ILE A 281 -10.98 10.43 11.11
CA ILE A 281 -10.13 9.37 11.68
C ILE A 281 -9.84 9.73 13.13
N GLU A 282 -10.53 9.08 14.06
CA GLU A 282 -10.27 9.24 15.49
C GLU A 282 -9.06 8.41 15.89
N LEU A 283 -8.13 9.03 16.63
CA LEU A 283 -6.98 8.38 17.24
C LEU A 283 -7.03 8.53 18.77
N GLU A 284 -7.00 7.40 19.47
CA GLU A 284 -6.89 7.32 20.93
C GLU A 284 -5.58 6.61 21.27
N GLY A 285 -4.73 7.28 22.06
CA GLY A 285 -3.38 6.80 22.37
C GLY A 285 -2.30 7.87 22.17
N THR A 286 -1.16 7.48 21.60
CA THR A 286 -0.03 8.40 21.36
C THR A 286 -0.29 9.32 20.16
N GLY A 287 -1.10 8.88 19.19
CA GLY A 287 -1.31 9.54 17.90
C GLY A 287 -0.60 8.82 16.74
N GLU A 288 -0.19 7.58 16.96
CA GLU A 288 0.28 6.68 15.91
C GLU A 288 -0.90 5.85 15.39
N VAL A 289 -0.92 5.61 14.08
CA VAL A 289 -1.87 4.69 13.45
C VAL A 289 -1.40 3.25 13.75
N PRO A 290 -2.29 2.32 14.16
CA PRO A 290 -1.92 0.93 14.42
C PRO A 290 -1.17 0.31 13.24
N ILE A 291 -0.09 -0.45 13.49
CA ILE A 291 0.66 -1.07 12.37
C ILE A 291 -0.08 -2.25 11.73
N MET A 292 -1.04 -2.86 12.45
CA MET A 292 -1.71 -4.10 12.08
C MET A 292 -0.68 -5.19 11.72
N ASP A 293 -0.88 -5.89 10.60
CA ASP A 293 0.07 -6.83 10.02
C ASP A 293 1.15 -6.15 9.14
N GLY A 294 1.32 -4.83 9.28
CA GLY A 294 2.26 -4.00 8.54
C GLY A 294 2.02 -3.95 7.03
N SER A 295 0.86 -4.41 6.57
CA SER A 295 0.34 -4.21 5.22
C SER A 295 -0.81 -3.20 5.25
N ALA A 296 -1.60 -3.12 4.19
CA ALA A 296 -2.85 -2.38 4.16
C ALA A 296 -4.08 -3.30 3.99
N SER A 297 -3.91 -4.63 4.07
CA SER A 297 -5.00 -5.57 3.80
C SER A 297 -6.14 -5.52 4.80
N SER A 298 -5.87 -5.43 6.12
CA SER A 298 -6.95 -5.32 7.12
C SER A 298 -7.83 -4.09 6.84
N TYR A 299 -7.20 -2.94 6.57
CA TYR A 299 -7.91 -1.71 6.19
C TYR A 299 -8.73 -1.88 4.91
N ALA A 300 -8.13 -2.40 3.84
CA ALA A 300 -8.82 -2.58 2.56
C ALA A 300 -9.98 -3.58 2.66
N TYR A 301 -9.79 -4.69 3.37
CA TYR A 301 -10.80 -5.71 3.63
C TYR A 301 -12.00 -5.15 4.39
N ASP A 302 -11.76 -4.45 5.51
CA ASP A 302 -12.84 -3.89 6.31
C ASP A 302 -13.62 -2.79 5.56
N ILE A 303 -12.92 -1.98 4.74
CA ILE A 303 -13.57 -1.00 3.84
C ILE A 303 -14.46 -1.72 2.81
N CYS A 304 -14.05 -2.85 2.25
CA CYS A 304 -14.89 -3.65 1.36
C CYS A 304 -16.11 -4.27 2.08
N CYS A 305 -15.91 -4.80 3.29
CA CYS A 305 -16.99 -5.39 4.09
C CYS A 305 -18.05 -4.37 4.49
N VAL A 306 -17.64 -3.14 4.82
CA VAL A 306 -18.55 -2.04 5.15
C VAL A 306 -19.16 -1.39 3.90
N GLY A 307 -18.34 -1.24 2.85
CA GLY A 307 -18.67 -0.56 1.62
C GLY A 307 -18.70 0.97 1.75
N LEU A 308 -18.84 1.63 0.59
CA LEU A 308 -18.93 3.07 0.48
C LEU A 308 -20.38 3.57 0.45
N THR A 309 -20.52 4.88 0.63
CA THR A 309 -21.74 5.64 0.34
C THR A 309 -21.34 7.04 -0.17
N PRO A 310 -22.12 7.68 -1.07
CA PRO A 310 -21.84 9.05 -1.48
C PRO A 310 -21.85 10.01 -0.29
N ALA A 311 -20.74 10.72 -0.10
CA ALA A 311 -20.62 11.79 0.86
C ALA A 311 -21.58 12.92 0.43
N ARG A 312 -22.44 13.35 1.36
CA ARG A 312 -23.41 14.42 1.11
C ARG A 312 -22.84 15.75 1.59
N ALA A 313 -23.09 16.81 0.82
CA ALA A 313 -22.87 18.18 1.27
C ALA A 313 -23.85 18.55 2.39
N VAL A 314 -23.63 19.70 3.04
CA VAL A 314 -24.46 20.16 4.19
C VAL A 314 -25.93 20.37 3.81
N ASP A 315 -26.21 20.67 2.54
CA ASP A 315 -27.55 20.82 1.95
C ASP A 315 -28.15 19.50 1.41
N GLY A 316 -27.41 18.38 1.52
CA GLY A 316 -27.81 17.06 0.99
C GLY A 316 -27.35 16.79 -0.45
N GLY A 317 -26.70 17.75 -1.13
CA GLY A 317 -26.22 17.59 -2.49
C GLY A 317 -25.12 16.52 -2.66
N GLU A 318 -25.03 15.96 -3.85
CA GLU A 318 -23.90 15.12 -4.29
C GLU A 318 -22.82 16.03 -4.89
N VAL A 319 -21.56 15.85 -4.47
CA VAL A 319 -20.43 16.64 -4.96
C VAL A 319 -19.59 15.77 -5.88
N PRO A 320 -19.20 16.21 -7.10
CA PRO A 320 -18.35 15.43 -7.98
C PRO A 320 -17.00 15.07 -7.35
N ARG A 321 -16.52 13.86 -7.63
CA ARG A 321 -15.18 13.40 -7.26
C ARG A 321 -14.16 13.96 -8.25
N MET A 322 -13.14 14.66 -7.76
CA MET A 322 -12.13 15.32 -8.60
C MET A 322 -10.71 14.83 -8.29
N ALA A 323 -9.84 14.88 -9.29
CA ALA A 323 -8.42 14.57 -9.21
C ALA A 323 -7.59 15.67 -9.88
N TRP A 324 -6.30 15.77 -9.54
CA TRP A 324 -5.39 16.70 -10.19
C TRP A 324 -4.96 16.19 -11.57
N LYS A 325 -5.11 17.02 -12.61
CA LYS A 325 -4.41 16.85 -13.89
C LYS A 325 -3.21 17.78 -13.91
N ILE A 326 -2.03 17.22 -14.10
CA ILE A 326 -0.76 17.96 -14.06
C ILE A 326 -0.19 17.97 -15.48
N THR A 327 0.11 19.18 -15.96
CA THR A 327 0.45 19.44 -17.37
C THR A 327 1.95 19.68 -17.62
N GLU A 328 2.79 19.48 -16.60
CA GLU A 328 4.25 19.58 -16.68
C GLU A 328 4.95 18.44 -15.92
N ASN A 329 6.10 17.98 -16.42
CA ASN A 329 6.90 16.96 -15.74
C ASN A 329 7.58 17.55 -14.51
N VAL A 330 7.55 16.83 -13.39
CA VAL A 330 8.17 17.25 -12.11
C VAL A 330 9.16 16.20 -11.67
N MET A 331 10.37 16.59 -11.25
CA MET A 331 11.38 15.64 -10.76
C MET A 331 12.06 16.15 -9.49
N VAL A 332 12.28 15.23 -8.53
CA VAL A 332 13.07 15.47 -7.31
C VAL A 332 14.07 14.33 -7.14
N GLN A 333 15.32 14.64 -6.78
CA GLN A 333 16.40 13.66 -6.66
C GLN A 333 17.25 13.95 -5.41
N GLU A 334 17.60 12.89 -4.67
CA GLU A 334 18.61 12.93 -3.60
C GLU A 334 19.61 11.78 -3.82
N GLY A 335 20.83 12.11 -4.27
CA GLY A 335 21.86 11.12 -4.58
C GLY A 335 21.45 10.24 -5.78
N ASP A 336 21.36 8.93 -5.56
CA ASP A 336 20.91 7.95 -6.57
C ASP A 336 19.42 7.58 -6.42
N ALA A 337 18.71 8.17 -5.45
CA ALA A 337 17.26 8.04 -5.32
C ALA A 337 16.54 9.21 -6.02
N PHE A 338 15.46 8.92 -6.73
CA PHE A 338 14.66 9.94 -7.41
C PHE A 338 13.17 9.64 -7.43
N MET A 339 12.37 10.67 -7.66
CA MET A 339 10.97 10.59 -8.03
C MET A 339 10.70 11.52 -9.20
N MET A 340 9.85 11.09 -10.12
CA MET A 340 9.48 11.81 -11.33
C MET A 340 7.99 11.64 -11.60
N PHE A 341 7.30 12.72 -11.93
CA PHE A 341 6.00 12.72 -12.56
C PHE A 341 6.18 13.00 -14.05
N ASN A 342 5.67 12.11 -14.90
CA ASN A 342 5.50 12.35 -16.33
C ASN A 342 4.02 12.64 -16.60
N VAL A 343 3.77 13.65 -17.45
CA VAL A 343 2.42 13.88 -18.01
C VAL A 343 2.00 12.66 -18.82
N ASP A 344 0.89 12.07 -18.44
CA ASP A 344 0.22 10.96 -19.12
C ASP A 344 -1.31 11.14 -18.90
N ASP A 345 -2.14 10.55 -19.77
CA ASP A 345 -3.59 10.56 -19.60
C ASP A 345 -4.09 9.41 -18.71
N VAL A 346 -3.22 8.43 -18.40
CA VAL A 346 -3.51 7.30 -17.48
C VAL A 346 -2.69 7.45 -16.19
N SER A 347 -3.33 7.28 -15.02
CA SER A 347 -2.56 7.16 -13.76
C SER A 347 -1.80 5.85 -13.71
N LYS A 348 -0.50 5.95 -13.50
CA LYS A 348 0.39 4.80 -13.38
C LYS A 348 1.41 5.03 -12.28
N LEU A 349 1.70 3.99 -11.51
CA LEU A 349 2.71 4.02 -10.46
C LEU A 349 3.79 2.99 -10.80
N THR A 350 5.04 3.42 -10.88
CA THR A 350 6.21 2.53 -11.06
C THR A 350 7.17 2.75 -9.91
N TYR A 351 7.57 1.67 -9.24
CA TYR A 351 8.52 1.73 -8.13
C TYR A 351 9.67 0.75 -8.33
N GLY A 352 10.90 1.25 -8.25
CA GLY A 352 12.12 0.46 -8.25
C GLY A 352 12.86 0.53 -6.92
N ILE A 353 13.33 -0.61 -6.43
CA ILE A 353 14.16 -0.73 -5.23
C ILE A 353 15.47 -1.45 -5.55
N ASP A 354 16.53 -1.08 -4.82
CA ASP A 354 17.82 -1.77 -4.84
C ASP A 354 18.33 -1.91 -3.41
N LEU A 355 18.23 -3.12 -2.86
CA LEU A 355 18.81 -3.55 -1.59
C LEU A 355 19.90 -4.63 -1.81
N SER A 356 20.36 -4.82 -3.05
CA SER A 356 21.35 -5.85 -3.41
C SER A 356 22.71 -5.68 -2.71
N TYR A 357 23.00 -4.47 -2.20
CA TYR A 357 24.17 -4.18 -1.39
C TYR A 357 24.02 -4.59 0.10
N LYS A 358 22.83 -5.00 0.53
CA LYS A 358 22.55 -5.52 1.89
C LYS A 358 22.17 -7.00 1.90
N THR A 359 21.38 -7.46 0.93
CA THR A 359 20.85 -8.82 0.87
C THR A 359 20.43 -9.19 -0.55
N THR A 360 20.70 -10.43 -0.97
CA THR A 360 20.18 -10.94 -2.25
C THR A 360 18.73 -11.41 -2.16
N ALA A 361 18.17 -11.63 -0.96
CA ALA A 361 16.77 -12.05 -0.77
C ALA A 361 15.77 -11.01 -1.31
N ILE A 362 16.06 -9.72 -1.05
CA ILE A 362 15.30 -8.59 -1.61
C ILE A 362 15.92 -8.18 -2.95
N GLY A 363 17.24 -8.04 -3.01
CA GLY A 363 17.96 -7.79 -4.27
C GLY A 363 17.54 -6.49 -4.96
N LYS A 364 17.26 -6.56 -6.27
CA LYS A 364 16.74 -5.44 -7.08
C LYS A 364 15.37 -5.83 -7.61
N GLN A 365 14.39 -4.97 -7.43
CA GLN A 365 13.02 -5.22 -7.85
C GLN A 365 12.44 -3.96 -8.50
N TRP A 366 11.56 -4.18 -9.47
CA TRP A 366 10.72 -3.14 -10.05
C TRP A 366 9.30 -3.69 -10.09
N GLU A 367 8.33 -2.87 -9.71
CA GLU A 367 6.90 -3.12 -9.93
C GLU A 367 6.33 -1.93 -10.72
N SER A 368 5.31 -2.18 -11.52
CA SER A 368 4.45 -1.14 -12.08
C SER A 368 3.01 -1.56 -11.92
N TRP A 369 2.15 -0.60 -11.62
CA TRP A 369 0.73 -0.83 -11.40
C TRP A 369 -0.09 0.35 -11.95
N THR A 370 -1.04 0.03 -12.80
CA THR A 370 -2.02 0.93 -13.40
C THR A 370 -3.41 0.59 -12.81
N PRO A 371 -4.01 1.42 -11.94
CA PRO A 371 -5.24 1.08 -11.21
C PRO A 371 -6.47 0.74 -12.06
N THR A 372 -6.46 1.11 -13.34
CA THR A 372 -7.54 0.90 -14.32
C THR A 372 -7.32 -0.31 -15.24
N GLU A 373 -6.11 -0.90 -15.25
CA GLU A 373 -5.71 -1.97 -16.18
C GLU A 373 -5.25 -3.25 -15.45
N ASP A 374 -4.57 -3.10 -14.32
CA ASP A 374 -3.99 -4.19 -13.54
C ASP A 374 -4.97 -4.74 -12.48
N ALA A 375 -4.55 -5.80 -11.78
CA ALA A 375 -5.34 -6.44 -10.74
C ALA A 375 -5.73 -5.44 -9.59
N PRO A 376 -6.92 -5.59 -8.98
CA PRO A 376 -7.40 -4.69 -7.94
C PRO A 376 -6.44 -4.51 -6.76
N TYR A 377 -6.40 -3.30 -6.20
CA TYR A 377 -5.51 -2.92 -5.10
C TYR A 377 -5.50 -3.93 -3.95
N VAL A 378 -6.68 -4.40 -3.54
CA VAL A 378 -6.86 -5.32 -2.39
C VAL A 378 -6.21 -6.70 -2.58
N PHE A 379 -5.99 -7.15 -3.82
CA PHE A 379 -5.31 -8.43 -4.11
C PHE A 379 -3.86 -8.22 -4.53
N HIS A 380 -3.59 -7.11 -5.25
CA HIS A 380 -2.28 -6.89 -5.87
C HIS A 380 -1.30 -6.14 -4.98
N ILE A 381 -1.76 -5.12 -4.24
CA ILE A 381 -0.91 -4.18 -3.50
C ILE A 381 -1.11 -4.27 -1.98
N SER A 382 -2.36 -4.30 -1.50
CA SER A 382 -2.65 -4.22 -0.05
C SER A 382 -2.00 -5.32 0.81
N PRO A 383 -1.80 -6.58 0.35
CA PRO A 383 -1.20 -7.63 1.18
C PRO A 383 0.30 -7.48 1.45
N ALA A 384 0.97 -6.52 0.80
CA ALA A 384 2.40 -6.37 0.85
C ALA A 384 2.87 -5.71 2.16
N ARG A 385 3.49 -6.51 3.02
CA ARG A 385 3.99 -6.07 4.33
C ARG A 385 5.18 -5.11 4.21
N MET A 386 5.38 -4.30 5.25
CA MET A 386 6.66 -3.66 5.55
C MET A 386 7.80 -4.66 5.40
N PHE A 387 8.95 -4.22 4.91
CA PHE A 387 10.11 -5.09 4.73
C PHE A 387 11.41 -4.40 5.15
N GLY A 388 12.41 -5.20 5.47
CA GLY A 388 13.73 -4.71 5.84
C GLY A 388 14.71 -5.84 6.12
N THR A 389 15.95 -5.47 6.41
CA THR A 389 16.94 -6.46 6.87
C THR A 389 16.91 -6.56 8.40
N MET A 390 17.21 -7.75 8.94
CA MET A 390 17.36 -7.97 10.39
C MET A 390 18.33 -6.96 11.03
N ASN A 391 19.39 -6.58 10.31
CA ASN A 391 20.36 -5.56 10.74
C ASN A 391 19.75 -4.15 10.81
N ASP A 392 18.95 -3.75 9.82
CA ASP A 392 18.27 -2.45 9.80
C ASP A 392 17.23 -2.36 10.94
N PHE A 393 16.39 -3.39 11.10
CA PHE A 393 15.41 -3.44 12.18
C PHE A 393 16.08 -3.44 13.57
N THR A 394 17.16 -4.21 13.74
CA THR A 394 17.98 -4.16 14.97
C THR A 394 18.57 -2.77 15.23
N ALA A 395 18.99 -2.05 14.18
CA ALA A 395 19.49 -0.69 14.31
C ALA A 395 18.38 0.31 14.67
N TYR A 396 17.19 0.20 14.05
CA TYR A 396 16.03 1.03 14.39
C TYR A 396 15.55 0.80 15.81
N TYR A 397 15.47 -0.46 16.26
CA TYR A 397 15.13 -0.81 17.64
C TYR A 397 16.14 -0.24 18.64
N ARG A 398 17.45 -0.44 18.42
CA ARG A 398 18.52 0.11 19.28
C ARG A 398 18.54 1.64 19.33
N ALA A 399 18.08 2.30 18.28
CA ALA A 399 17.96 3.76 18.21
C ALA A 399 16.59 4.29 18.71
N GLY A 400 15.68 3.42 19.16
CA GLY A 400 14.36 3.79 19.69
C GLY A 400 13.33 4.19 18.63
N TYR A 401 13.58 3.93 17.34
CA TYR A 401 12.64 4.21 16.25
C TYR A 401 11.53 3.16 16.12
N ILE A 402 11.79 1.92 16.56
CA ILE A 402 10.81 0.82 16.61
C ILE A 402 10.77 0.31 18.04
N ARG A 403 9.56 0.08 18.57
CA ARG A 403 9.35 -0.53 19.89
C ARG A 403 8.38 -1.72 19.88
N ALA A 404 7.56 -1.85 18.84
CA ALA A 404 6.71 -3.02 18.62
C ALA A 404 7.51 -4.28 18.19
N GLY A 405 6.85 -5.44 18.28
CA GLY A 405 7.29 -6.67 17.60
C GLY A 405 7.18 -6.53 16.07
N LEU A 406 7.96 -7.34 15.34
CA LEU A 406 8.08 -7.24 13.87
C LEU A 406 7.74 -8.53 13.11
N GLU A 407 7.56 -9.65 13.81
CA GLU A 407 7.39 -10.97 13.18
C GLU A 407 6.12 -11.05 12.33
N ASP A 408 5.02 -10.52 12.86
CA ASP A 408 3.71 -10.50 12.19
C ASP A 408 3.52 -9.30 11.25
N CYS A 409 4.30 -8.22 11.45
CA CYS A 409 4.14 -6.95 10.73
C CYS A 409 5.24 -6.61 9.72
N ALA A 410 6.31 -7.41 9.60
CA ALA A 410 7.37 -7.13 8.64
C ALA A 410 7.92 -8.40 7.98
N LEU A 411 8.15 -8.36 6.68
CA LEU A 411 8.93 -9.35 5.94
C LEU A 411 10.43 -9.08 6.17
N ILE A 412 11.10 -9.97 6.91
CA ILE A 412 12.47 -9.76 7.38
C ILE A 412 13.48 -10.58 6.57
N ALA A 413 14.40 -9.90 5.90
CA ALA A 413 15.56 -10.54 5.28
C ALA A 413 16.70 -10.75 6.29
N ASN A 414 17.22 -11.98 6.38
CA ASN A 414 18.35 -12.34 7.23
C ASN A 414 19.41 -13.08 6.38
N GLY A 415 20.55 -12.42 6.15
CA GLY A 415 21.50 -12.87 5.13
C GLY A 415 20.87 -12.85 3.74
N ASP A 416 20.91 -13.97 3.03
CA ASP A 416 20.41 -14.15 1.66
C ASP A 416 19.05 -14.86 1.58
N GLN A 417 18.32 -14.97 2.71
CA GLN A 417 16.98 -15.55 2.76
C GLN A 417 16.02 -14.67 3.58
N TYR A 418 14.71 -14.88 3.38
CA TYR A 418 13.70 -14.35 4.29
C TYR A 418 13.60 -15.24 5.53
N TRP A 419 13.55 -14.61 6.70
CA TRP A 419 13.45 -15.30 7.99
C TRP A 419 12.02 -15.82 8.23
N ASN A 420 11.01 -15.02 7.91
CA ASN A 420 9.58 -15.35 8.03
C ASN A 420 8.91 -15.47 6.64
N ALA A 421 9.48 -16.36 5.81
CA ALA A 421 8.87 -16.81 4.57
C ALA A 421 7.56 -17.61 4.85
N PRO A 422 6.60 -17.69 3.89
CA PRO A 422 6.67 -17.24 2.51
C PRO A 422 6.40 -15.73 2.31
N LEU A 423 6.61 -15.28 1.07
CA LEU A 423 6.03 -14.03 0.59
C LEU A 423 4.51 -14.20 0.47
N ARG A 424 3.74 -13.16 0.80
CA ARG A 424 2.28 -13.15 0.60
C ARG A 424 1.90 -12.90 -0.86
N VAL A 425 2.70 -12.08 -1.55
CA VAL A 425 2.56 -11.80 -2.98
C VAL A 425 3.93 -11.83 -3.66
N ASN A 426 3.97 -12.18 -4.94
CA ASN A 426 5.19 -12.04 -5.73
C ASN A 426 5.64 -10.58 -5.73
N ASN A 427 6.95 -10.32 -5.62
CA ASN A 427 7.51 -8.97 -5.58
C ASN A 427 7.04 -8.12 -4.37
N GLU A 428 6.72 -8.76 -3.23
CA GLU A 428 6.19 -8.13 -2.00
C GLU A 428 6.91 -6.82 -1.62
N PRO A 429 8.26 -6.73 -1.57
CA PRO A 429 8.94 -5.49 -1.22
C PRO A 429 8.69 -4.32 -2.20
N ALA A 430 8.68 -4.56 -3.52
CA ALA A 430 8.39 -3.50 -4.49
C ALA A 430 6.92 -3.07 -4.47
N ARG A 431 5.99 -4.02 -4.25
CA ARG A 431 4.55 -3.74 -4.08
C ARG A 431 4.26 -2.94 -2.83
N HIS A 432 4.93 -3.24 -1.72
CA HIS A 432 4.86 -2.43 -0.50
C HIS A 432 5.35 -1.00 -0.73
N LYS A 433 6.33 -0.77 -1.63
CA LYS A 433 6.71 0.60 -1.99
C LYS A 433 5.71 1.31 -2.92
N ILE A 434 4.89 0.57 -3.69
CA ILE A 434 3.70 1.17 -4.33
C ILE A 434 2.63 1.51 -3.28
N LEU A 435 2.41 0.66 -2.28
CA LEU A 435 1.50 0.93 -1.15
C LEU A 435 1.89 2.22 -0.42
N ASP A 436 3.15 2.36 0.00
CA ASP A 436 3.69 3.60 0.60
C ASP A 436 3.47 4.83 -0.30
N LEU A 437 3.73 4.67 -1.60
CA LEU A 437 3.61 5.75 -2.57
C LEU A 437 2.17 6.23 -2.73
N ILE A 438 1.19 5.33 -2.77
CA ILE A 438 -0.23 5.69 -2.82
C ILE A 438 -0.60 6.46 -1.55
N GLY A 439 -0.19 5.97 -0.37
CA GLY A 439 -0.46 6.61 0.92
C GLY A 439 0.13 8.02 1.02
N ASP A 440 1.36 8.23 0.56
CA ASP A 440 1.99 9.55 0.60
C ASP A 440 1.48 10.49 -0.50
N LEU A 441 1.17 9.98 -1.70
CA LEU A 441 0.51 10.78 -2.75
C LEU A 441 -0.92 11.19 -2.36
N SER A 442 -1.61 10.40 -1.52
CA SER A 442 -2.94 10.74 -1.00
C SER A 442 -2.97 12.09 -0.26
N LEU A 443 -1.83 12.57 0.23
CA LEU A 443 -1.68 13.86 0.93
C LEU A 443 -1.77 15.07 -0.02
N LEU A 444 -1.70 14.86 -1.33
CA LEU A 444 -1.92 15.90 -2.36
C LEU A 444 -3.42 16.23 -2.55
N ALA A 445 -4.32 15.46 -1.92
CA ALA A 445 -5.76 15.66 -2.00
C ALA A 445 -6.20 17.00 -1.39
N GLU A 446 -6.97 17.78 -2.16
CA GLU A 446 -7.87 18.79 -1.58
C GLU A 446 -9.11 18.13 -0.95
N PRO A 447 -9.89 18.82 -0.10
CA PRO A 447 -10.96 18.18 0.66
C PRO A 447 -12.02 17.56 -0.27
N GLY A 448 -12.13 16.23 -0.22
CA GLY A 448 -13.02 15.47 -1.10
C GLY A 448 -12.46 15.14 -2.49
N MET A 449 -11.14 15.24 -2.69
CA MET A 449 -10.46 14.83 -3.94
C MET A 449 -9.65 13.55 -3.77
N SER A 450 -9.39 12.87 -4.89
CA SER A 450 -8.29 11.91 -5.00
C SER A 450 -6.96 12.67 -4.93
N GLY A 451 -6.02 12.14 -4.15
CA GLY A 451 -4.67 12.71 -4.02
C GLY A 451 -3.73 12.27 -5.14
N VAL A 452 -3.88 11.05 -5.66
CA VAL A 452 -3.03 10.58 -6.76
C VAL A 452 -3.43 11.30 -8.06
N PRO A 453 -2.49 12.03 -8.71
CA PRO A 453 -2.79 12.78 -9.92
C PRO A 453 -2.88 11.87 -11.16
N VAL A 454 -3.57 12.38 -12.19
CA VAL A 454 -3.63 11.76 -13.52
C VAL A 454 -2.28 11.92 -14.20
N GLY A 455 -1.54 10.81 -14.33
CA GLY A 455 -0.23 10.74 -14.98
C GLY A 455 0.67 9.62 -14.43
N HIS A 456 1.91 9.52 -14.93
CA HIS A 456 2.83 8.44 -14.55
C HIS A 456 3.83 8.90 -13.49
N VAL A 457 3.71 8.39 -12.26
CA VAL A 457 4.70 8.56 -11.19
C VAL A 457 5.72 7.41 -11.23
N ILE A 458 7.00 7.76 -11.32
CA ILE A 458 8.13 6.84 -11.24
C ILE A 458 8.96 7.18 -10.01
N ALA A 459 9.17 6.22 -9.12
CA ALA A 459 10.05 6.32 -7.96
C ALA A 459 11.16 5.27 -8.02
N TYR A 460 12.38 5.64 -7.64
CA TYR A 460 13.51 4.72 -7.53
C TYR A 460 14.30 4.98 -6.24
N LYS A 461 14.45 3.95 -5.41
CA LYS A 461 15.09 3.99 -4.08
C LYS A 461 14.57 5.12 -3.17
N ALA A 462 13.35 5.58 -3.43
CA ALA A 462 12.72 6.63 -2.64
C ALA A 462 12.20 6.06 -1.30
N GLY A 463 11.61 6.94 -0.51
CA GLY A 463 10.94 6.65 0.76
C GLY A 463 10.30 7.94 1.28
N HIS A 464 9.57 7.87 2.40
CA HIS A 464 8.69 8.95 2.90
C HIS A 464 9.30 10.35 2.89
N LYS A 465 10.59 10.51 3.22
CA LYS A 465 11.31 11.80 3.09
C LYS A 465 11.32 12.36 1.66
N LEU A 466 11.64 11.52 0.68
CA LEU A 466 11.66 11.92 -0.73
C LEU A 466 10.23 12.06 -1.28
N HIS A 467 9.29 11.23 -0.79
CA HIS A 467 7.86 11.36 -1.10
C HIS A 467 7.33 12.72 -0.64
N ALA A 468 7.56 13.12 0.62
CA ALA A 468 7.16 14.41 1.19
C ALA A 468 7.72 15.61 0.40
N LYS A 469 8.97 15.51 -0.07
CA LYS A 469 9.58 16.53 -0.94
C LYS A 469 8.96 16.56 -2.33
N PHE A 470 8.67 15.39 -2.89
CA PHE A 470 8.04 15.24 -4.20
C PHE A 470 6.62 15.80 -4.20
N ILE A 471 5.76 15.44 -3.24
CA ILE A 471 4.39 15.99 -3.17
C ILE A 471 4.38 17.51 -2.99
N LYS A 472 5.31 18.10 -2.22
CA LYS A 472 5.48 19.55 -2.09
C LYS A 472 6.03 20.24 -3.34
N ALA A 473 6.74 19.52 -4.21
CA ALA A 473 7.13 20.01 -5.53
C ALA A 473 5.94 19.90 -6.51
N LEU A 474 5.23 18.78 -6.47
CA LEU A 474 4.11 18.43 -7.34
C LEU A 474 2.89 19.33 -7.12
N ALA A 475 2.59 19.69 -5.86
CA ALA A 475 1.55 20.65 -5.50
C ALA A 475 1.71 22.03 -6.17
N LYS A 476 2.92 22.42 -6.57
CA LYS A 476 3.18 23.69 -7.30
C LYS A 476 2.84 23.60 -8.79
N ALA A 477 2.73 22.38 -9.31
CA ALA A 477 2.31 22.07 -10.68
C ALA A 477 0.80 21.76 -10.79
N CYS A 478 0.14 21.44 -9.67
CA CYS A 478 -1.32 21.28 -9.57
C CYS A 478 -2.06 22.58 -9.91
N LYS A 479 -2.57 22.67 -11.14
CA LYS A 479 -3.27 23.85 -11.69
C LYS A 479 -4.66 23.51 -12.24
N GLU A 480 -4.87 22.27 -12.67
CA GLU A 480 -6.09 21.83 -13.36
C GLU A 480 -6.71 20.64 -12.61
N GLN A 481 -8.03 20.64 -12.51
CA GLN A 481 -8.80 19.56 -11.88
C GLN A 481 -9.68 18.89 -12.92
N VAL A 482 -9.71 17.56 -12.91
CA VAL A 482 -10.55 16.71 -13.75
C VAL A 482 -11.39 15.79 -12.87
N LYS A 483 -12.43 15.15 -13.42
CA LYS A 483 -13.15 14.11 -12.68
C LYS A 483 -12.19 12.99 -12.29
N ALA A 484 -12.31 12.47 -11.08
CA ALA A 484 -11.53 11.33 -10.63
C ALA A 484 -12.08 10.04 -11.25
N GLU A 485 -11.64 9.70 -12.46
CA GLU A 485 -12.00 8.46 -13.15
C GLU A 485 -11.32 7.21 -12.53
N ILE A 486 -10.56 7.39 -11.45
CA ILE A 486 -9.51 6.49 -10.98
C ILE A 486 -9.86 5.95 -9.59
N TRP A 487 -9.32 4.77 -9.28
CA TRP A 487 -9.65 3.93 -8.10
C TRP A 487 -10.87 3.05 -8.32
N THR A 488 -10.64 2.07 -9.20
CA THR A 488 -11.44 0.86 -9.45
C THR A 488 -12.62 1.02 -10.40
N ASN A 489 -12.49 0.35 -11.55
CA ASN A 489 -13.63 -0.34 -12.16
C ASN A 489 -14.07 -1.45 -11.18
N GLY A 490 -14.80 -1.09 -10.12
CA GLY A 490 -15.59 -2.09 -9.42
C GLY A 490 -16.61 -2.67 -10.40
N PHE A 491 -17.03 -3.91 -10.17
CA PHE A 491 -18.00 -4.55 -11.06
C PHE A 491 -19.31 -3.75 -11.11
N ASP A 492 -19.54 -3.05 -12.21
CA ASP A 492 -20.89 -2.83 -12.72
C ASP A 492 -21.58 -4.20 -12.90
N ALA A 493 -22.88 -4.22 -12.61
CA ALA A 493 -23.64 -5.42 -12.22
C ALA A 493 -23.85 -6.50 -13.30
#